data_AF-A0A0U3HK75-F1
#
_entry.id   AF-A0A0U3HK75-F1
#
_cell.length_a   1.000
_cell.length_b   1.000
_cell.length_c   1.000
_cell.angle_alpha   90.00
_cell.angle_beta   90.00
_cell.angle_gamma   90.00
#
_symmetry.space_group_name_H-M   'P 1'
#
loop_
_entity.id
_entity.type
_entity.pdbx_description
1 polymer ?
#
loop_
_entity_poly.entity_id
_entity_poly.type
_entity_poly.pdbx_seq_one_letter_code
_entity_poly.pdbx_strand_id
1 'polypeptide(L)'
;MILMRRQYILISLLMIPFLIVLSILYDTPLFMAPVPLFLFYISRIIGINTINDSKSLYRYIKRYYGKEIADKIQQNFKVVNSFDLLDNNSLIIFDNILILKINNKIGVFEIEEGIDYLIRLMNYV
;
A
#
# COMPACT_ATOMS: atom_id res chain seq x y z
N MET A 1 -2.96 -10.41 1.92
CA MET A 1 -3.14 -9.86 0.55
C MET A 1 -1.87 -9.13 0.06
N ILE A 2 -1.17 -8.40 0.93
CA ILE A 2 0.08 -7.67 0.62
C ILE A 2 1.23 -8.61 0.20
N LEU A 3 1.42 -9.74 0.89
CA LEU A 3 2.47 -10.71 0.54
C LEU A 3 2.32 -11.26 -0.89
N MET A 4 1.09 -11.64 -1.27
CA MET A 4 0.75 -12.07 -2.62
C MET A 4 1.06 -10.95 -3.64
N ARG A 5 0.64 -9.71 -3.36
CA ARG A 5 0.92 -8.54 -4.21
C ARG A 5 2.41 -8.32 -4.42
N ARG A 6 3.23 -8.38 -3.37
CA ARG A 6 4.70 -8.30 -3.45
C ARG A 6 5.29 -9.41 -4.31
N GLN A 7 4.83 -10.65 -4.14
CA GLN A 7 5.26 -11.79 -4.95
C GLN A 7 4.92 -11.60 -6.43
N TYR A 8 3.71 -11.15 -6.76
CA TYR A 8 3.31 -10.87 -8.16
C TYR A 8 4.14 -9.75 -8.81
N ILE A 9 4.46 -8.68 -8.07
CA ILE A 9 5.36 -7.62 -8.56
C ILE A 9 6.74 -8.20 -8.84
N LEU A 10 7.30 -8.98 -7.90
CA LEU A 10 8.62 -9.57 -8.03
C LEU A 10 8.70 -10.51 -9.25
N ILE A 11 7.71 -11.39 -9.42
CA ILE A 11 7.60 -12.29 -10.57
C ILE A 11 7.51 -11.47 -11.86
N SER A 12 6.67 -10.43 -11.91
CA SER A 12 6.52 -9.57 -13.10
C SER A 12 7.83 -8.86 -13.45
N LEU A 13 8.58 -8.39 -12.46
CA LEU A 13 9.86 -7.72 -12.63
C LEU A 13 10.95 -8.65 -13.16
N LEU A 14 10.94 -9.92 -12.75
CA LEU A 14 11.86 -10.94 -13.25
C LEU A 14 11.49 -11.44 -14.66
N MET A 15 10.21 -11.43 -15.01
CA MET A 15 9.75 -11.88 -16.33
C MET A 15 10.13 -10.92 -17.47
N ILE A 16 10.17 -9.61 -17.22
CA ILE A 16 10.56 -8.62 -18.24
C ILE A 16 11.98 -8.88 -18.81
N PRO A 17 13.06 -8.96 -18.02
CA PRO A 17 14.39 -9.25 -18.55
C PRO A 17 14.48 -10.65 -19.16
N PHE A 18 13.77 -11.64 -18.62
CA PHE A 18 13.72 -12.98 -19.20
C PHE A 18 13.12 -12.98 -20.62
N LEU A 19 12.02 -12.26 -20.82
CA LEU A 19 11.38 -12.10 -22.13
C LEU A 19 12.27 -11.34 -23.13
N ILE A 20 13.03 -10.35 -22.67
CA ILE A 20 14.01 -9.63 -23.49
C ILE A 20 15.13 -10.59 -23.93
N VAL A 21 15.68 -11.40 -23.03
CA VAL A 21 16.71 -12.40 -23.35
C VAL A 21 16.19 -13.42 -24.36
N LEU A 22 14.96 -13.93 -24.19
CA LEU A 22 14.34 -14.83 -25.16
C LEU A 22 14.16 -14.19 -26.53
N SER A 23 13.78 -12.91 -26.57
CA SER A 23 13.63 -12.17 -27.83
C SER A 23 14.95 -12.09 -28.61
N ILE A 24 16.06 -11.88 -27.91
CA ILE A 24 17.41 -11.85 -28.49
C ILE A 24 17.87 -13.25 -28.93
N LEU A 25 17.65 -14.27 -28.08
CA LEU A 25 18.13 -15.63 -28.34
C LEU A 25 17.47 -16.27 -29.57
N TYR A 26 16.18 -16.00 -29.77
CA TYR A 26 15.39 -16.56 -30.88
C TYR A 26 15.20 -15.58 -32.04
N ASP A 27 15.88 -14.43 -32.01
CA ASP A 27 15.78 -13.35 -33.00
C ASP A 27 14.32 -13.04 -33.42
N THR A 28 13.44 -12.98 -32.42
CA THR A 28 12.00 -12.87 -32.63
C THR A 28 11.40 -11.82 -31.70
N PRO A 29 10.73 -10.78 -32.21
CA PRO A 29 10.15 -9.72 -31.40
C PRO A 29 8.85 -10.13 -30.68
N LEU A 30 8.30 -11.31 -30.99
CA LEU A 30 7.08 -11.85 -30.38
C LEU A 30 7.15 -11.89 -28.85
N PHE A 31 8.33 -12.19 -28.28
CA PHE A 31 8.53 -12.23 -26.83
C PHE A 31 8.51 -10.84 -26.16
N MET A 32 8.69 -9.75 -26.93
CA MET A 32 8.55 -8.39 -26.41
C MET A 32 7.09 -7.92 -26.33
N ALA A 33 6.18 -8.52 -27.11
CA ALA A 33 4.76 -8.14 -27.12
C ALA A 33 4.08 -8.09 -25.73
N PRO A 34 4.35 -9.02 -24.78
CA PRO A 34 3.78 -8.94 -23.43
C PRO A 34 4.48 -7.94 -22.50
N VAL A 35 5.67 -7.41 -22.83
CA VAL A 35 6.43 -6.51 -21.93
C VAL A 35 5.65 -5.24 -21.57
N PRO A 36 4.99 -4.52 -22.50
CA PRO A 36 4.14 -3.39 -22.16
C PRO A 36 2.99 -3.73 -21.19
N LEU A 37 2.42 -4.94 -21.29
CA LEU A 37 1.36 -5.38 -20.39
C LEU A 37 1.90 -5.60 -18.96
N PHE A 38 3.08 -6.21 -18.82
CA PHE A 38 3.74 -6.35 -17.53
C PHE A 38 4.10 -5.00 -16.92
N LEU A 39 4.65 -4.06 -17.71
CA LEU A 39 4.94 -2.70 -17.25
C LEU A 39 3.69 -1.95 -16.81
N PHE A 40 2.59 -2.05 -17.57
CA PHE A 40 1.31 -1.45 -17.20
C PHE A 40 0.74 -2.06 -15.92
N TYR A 41 0.82 -3.39 -15.78
CA TYR A 41 0.36 -4.11 -14.58
C TYR A 41 1.17 -3.71 -13.34
N ILE A 42 2.51 -3.71 -13.46
CA ILE A 42 3.42 -3.24 -12.42
C ILE A 42 3.10 -1.80 -12.07
N SER A 43 2.98 -0.89 -13.04
CA SER A 43 2.64 0.51 -12.81
C SER A 43 1.29 0.69 -12.11
N ARG A 44 0.28 -0.12 -12.44
CA ARG A 44 -1.04 -0.09 -11.78
C ARG A 44 -1.02 -0.60 -10.34
N ILE A 45 -0.14 -1.56 -10.03
CA ILE A 45 -0.02 -2.16 -8.69
C ILE A 45 0.93 -1.38 -7.79
N ILE A 46 2.06 -0.96 -8.35
CA ILE A 46 3.00 -0.03 -7.73
C ILE A 46 2.32 1.31 -7.55
N GLY A 47 1.36 1.65 -8.45
CA GLY A 47 0.46 2.79 -8.44
C GLY A 47 0.49 3.43 -7.09
N ILE A 48 1.44 4.35 -6.95
CA ILE A 48 1.95 4.82 -5.67
C ILE A 48 0.77 5.60 -5.12
N ASN A 49 -0.06 4.95 -4.33
CA ASN A 49 -1.01 5.66 -3.50
C ASN A 49 -0.10 6.30 -2.45
N THR A 50 0.48 7.44 -2.81
CA THR A 50 1.17 8.32 -1.88
C THR A 50 0.13 8.73 -0.86
N ILE A 51 0.10 7.98 0.25
CA ILE A 51 -0.74 8.27 1.38
C ILE A 51 0.03 9.34 2.15
N ASN A 52 -0.27 10.59 1.82
CA ASN A 52 0.42 11.75 2.38
C ASN A 52 -0.53 12.60 3.23
N ASP A 53 -1.84 12.34 3.14
CA ASP A 53 -2.87 13.08 3.84
C ASP A 53 -4.02 12.16 4.26
N SER A 54 -4.89 12.66 5.14
CA SER A 54 -6.04 11.91 5.62
C SER A 54 -6.95 11.46 4.48
N LYS A 55 -7.15 12.29 3.44
CA LYS A 55 -8.01 11.96 2.29
C LYS A 55 -7.44 10.79 1.48
N SER A 56 -6.14 10.76 1.22
CA SER A 56 -5.48 9.66 0.51
C SER A 56 -5.47 8.37 1.34
N LEU A 57 -5.27 8.46 2.66
CA LEU A 57 -5.42 7.34 3.59
C LEU A 57 -6.82 6.71 3.48
N TYR A 58 -7.88 7.50 3.67
CA TYR A 58 -9.25 6.98 3.62
C TYR A 58 -9.62 6.47 2.23
N ARG A 59 -9.14 7.11 1.16
CA ARG A 59 -9.35 6.64 -0.21
C ARG A 59 -8.68 5.29 -0.45
N TYR A 60 -7.47 5.11 0.06
CA TYR A 60 -6.78 3.83 0.01
C TYR A 60 -7.56 2.75 0.77
N ILE A 61 -7.90 3.02 2.04
CA ILE A 61 -8.65 2.07 2.87
C ILE A 61 -9.97 1.68 2.20
N LYS A 62 -10.72 2.67 1.70
CA LYS A 62 -11.99 2.45 1.00
C LYS A 62 -11.84 1.57 -0.24
N ARG A 63 -10.74 1.73 -0.98
CA ARG A 63 -10.47 0.99 -2.23
C ARG A 63 -10.07 -0.47 -1.97
N TYR A 64 -9.29 -0.73 -0.92
CA TYR A 64 -8.72 -2.06 -0.67
C TYR A 64 -9.46 -2.87 0.38
N TYR A 65 -10.10 -2.22 1.36
CA TYR A 65 -10.75 -2.87 2.50
C TYR A 65 -12.26 -2.57 2.57
N GLY A 66 -12.76 -1.67 1.73
CA GLY A 66 -14.18 -1.34 1.63
C GLY A 66 -14.60 -0.12 2.43
N LYS A 67 -15.81 0.38 2.12
CA LYS A 67 -16.33 1.63 2.67
C LYS A 67 -16.56 1.55 4.19
N GLU A 68 -17.09 0.45 4.69
CA GLU A 68 -17.41 0.29 6.12
C GLU A 68 -16.17 0.38 7.01
N ILE A 69 -15.05 -0.22 6.58
CA ILE A 69 -13.78 -0.17 7.31
C ILE A 69 -13.21 1.26 7.29
N ALA A 70 -13.30 1.95 6.15
CA ALA A 70 -12.87 3.34 6.05
C ALA A 70 -13.68 4.26 6.99
N ASP A 71 -15.00 4.09 7.02
CA ASP A 71 -15.89 4.88 7.87
C ASP A 71 -15.61 4.63 9.37
N LYS A 72 -15.36 3.38 9.77
CA LYS A 72 -14.95 3.03 11.15
C LYS A 72 -13.63 3.68 11.55
N ILE A 73 -12.61 3.64 10.69
CA ILE A 73 -11.31 4.28 10.99
C ILE A 73 -11.51 5.79 11.12
N GLN A 74 -12.31 6.40 10.24
CA GLN A 74 -12.58 7.83 10.28
C GLN A 74 -13.33 8.28 11.55
N GLN A 75 -14.19 7.43 12.11
CA GLN A 75 -14.92 7.71 13.36
C GLN A 75 -14.04 7.51 14.60
N ASN A 76 -13.19 6.49 14.60
CA ASN A 76 -12.43 6.09 15.78
C ASN A 76 -11.06 6.73 15.89
N PHE A 77 -10.49 7.19 14.77
CA PHE A 77 -9.13 7.70 14.71
C PHE A 77 -9.04 9.09 14.06
N LYS A 78 -8.25 9.96 14.68
CA LYS A 78 -7.99 11.31 14.17
C LYS A 78 -6.63 11.39 13.49
N VAL A 79 -6.60 11.73 12.20
CA VAL A 79 -5.35 12.03 11.50
C VAL A 79 -4.89 13.44 11.88
N VAL A 80 -3.68 13.58 12.40
CA VAL A 80 -3.07 14.84 12.81
C VAL A 80 -1.75 15.07 12.08
N ASN A 81 -1.36 16.33 11.93
CA ASN A 81 -0.20 16.73 11.13
C ASN A 81 1.06 17.01 11.97
N SER A 82 0.97 16.97 13.30
CA SER A 82 2.09 17.21 14.22
C SER A 82 2.06 16.25 15.40
N PHE A 83 3.25 15.88 15.88
CA PHE A 83 3.44 15.10 17.11
C PHE A 83 2.83 15.77 18.34
N ASP A 84 2.78 17.09 18.38
CA ASP A 84 2.23 17.84 19.53
C ASP A 84 0.71 17.65 19.67
N LEU A 85 0.05 17.27 18.58
CA LEU A 85 -1.40 17.01 18.51
C LEU A 85 -1.73 15.52 18.64
N LEU A 86 -0.73 14.69 18.97
CA LEU A 86 -0.88 13.24 19.06
C LEU A 86 -1.56 12.85 20.38
N ASP A 87 -2.89 12.79 20.34
CA ASP A 87 -3.73 12.28 21.42
C ASP A 87 -3.98 10.77 21.32
N ASN A 88 -4.66 10.18 22.31
CA ASN A 88 -5.10 8.80 22.21
C ASN A 88 -6.05 8.62 21.01
N ASN A 89 -5.82 7.54 20.24
CA ASN A 89 -6.46 7.22 18.96
C ASN A 89 -6.16 8.24 17.86
N SER A 90 -4.91 8.70 17.81
CA SER A 90 -4.41 9.58 16.74
C SER A 90 -3.48 8.87 15.78
N LEU A 91 -3.46 9.36 14.55
CA LEU A 91 -2.66 8.87 13.44
C LEU A 91 -1.82 10.03 12.91
N ILE A 92 -0.52 9.85 12.72
CA ILE A 92 0.32 10.76 11.93
C ILE A 92 0.82 10.01 10.72
N ILE A 93 0.74 10.67 9.57
CA ILE A 93 1.29 10.19 8.30
C ILE A 93 2.50 11.07 8.00
N PHE A 94 3.68 10.49 7.90
CA PHE A 94 4.91 11.23 7.63
C PHE A 94 5.84 10.40 6.76
N ASP A 95 6.21 10.88 5.57
CA ASP A 95 7.20 10.24 4.68
C ASP A 95 7.09 8.71 4.56
N ASN A 96 5.89 8.23 4.22
CA ASN A 96 5.56 6.80 4.07
C ASN A 96 5.56 5.96 5.37
N ILE A 97 5.64 6.63 6.51
CA ILE A 97 5.51 6.06 7.86
C ILE A 97 4.16 6.47 8.45
N LEU A 98 3.50 5.51 9.10
CA LEU A 98 2.31 5.73 9.91
C LEU A 98 2.68 5.59 11.39
N ILE A 99 2.52 6.68 12.14
CA ILE A 99 2.69 6.71 13.58
C ILE A 99 1.29 6.64 14.21
N LEU A 100 1.09 5.64 15.06
CA LEU A 100 -0.17 5.32 15.70
C LEU A 100 -0.03 5.54 17.20
N LYS A 101 -0.93 6.32 17.82
CA LYS A 101 -1.06 6.36 19.28
C LYS A 101 -2.37 5.75 19.70
N ILE A 102 -2.34 4.58 20.32
CA ILE A 102 -3.52 3.81 20.72
C ILE A 102 -3.35 3.41 22.18
N ASN A 103 -4.34 3.71 23.03
CA ASN A 103 -4.30 3.38 24.47
C ASN A 103 -2.96 3.73 25.15
N ASN A 104 -2.46 4.95 24.92
CA ASN A 104 -1.20 5.45 25.45
C ASN A 104 0.09 4.74 24.96
N LYS A 105 -0.01 3.86 23.97
CA LYS A 105 1.14 3.23 23.30
C LYS A 105 1.35 3.85 21.93
N ILE A 106 2.61 4.09 21.59
CA ILE A 106 3.00 4.59 20.27
C ILE A 106 3.57 3.43 19.47
N GLY A 107 3.06 3.24 18.26
CA GLY A 107 3.59 2.32 17.26
C GLY A 107 4.01 3.08 16.02
N VAL A 108 5.12 2.68 15.41
CA VAL A 108 5.65 3.27 14.19
C VAL A 108 5.75 2.16 13.16
N PHE A 109 5.10 2.34 12.01
CA PHE A 109 4.98 1.32 10.98
C PHE A 109 5.18 1.94 9.59
N GLU A 110 5.58 1.15 8.61
CA GLU A 110 5.34 1.53 7.21
C GLU A 110 3.83 1.69 6.99
N ILE A 111 3.41 2.63 6.15
CA ILE A 111 1.98 2.96 6.00
C ILE A 111 1.11 1.73 5.72
N GLU A 112 1.52 0.87 4.80
CA GLU A 112 0.72 -0.32 4.46
C GLU A 112 0.60 -1.27 5.65
N GLU A 113 1.68 -1.49 6.41
CA GLU A 113 1.68 -2.34 7.60
C GLU A 113 0.87 -1.72 8.75
N GLY A 114 0.98 -0.41 8.94
CA GLY A 114 0.22 0.32 9.95
C GLY A 114 -1.28 0.31 9.69
N ILE A 115 -1.69 0.39 8.43
CA ILE A 115 -3.11 0.23 8.03
C ILE A 115 -3.58 -1.20 8.29
N ASP A 116 -2.79 -2.21 7.92
CA ASP A 116 -3.11 -3.61 8.22
C ASP A 116 -3.24 -3.84 9.73
N TYR A 117 -2.38 -3.22 10.54
CA TYR A 117 -2.43 -3.29 12.00
C TYR A 117 -3.69 -2.63 12.58
N LEU A 118 -4.05 -1.42 12.11
CA LEU A 118 -5.30 -0.75 12.49
C LEU A 118 -6.52 -1.62 12.19
N ILE A 119 -6.56 -2.24 11.02
CA ILE A 119 -7.69 -3.07 10.60
C ILE A 119 -7.79 -4.33 11.45
N ARG A 120 -6.65 -4.95 11.79
CA ARG A 120 -6.65 -6.07 12.74
C ARG A 120 -7.22 -5.62 14.07
N LEU A 121 -6.75 -4.52 14.65
CA LEU A 121 -7.28 -4.02 15.92
C LEU A 121 -8.80 -3.83 15.89
N MET A 122 -9.38 -3.31 14.81
CA MET A 122 -10.81 -3.11 14.70
C MET A 122 -11.65 -4.38 14.48
N ASN A 123 -11.04 -5.48 14.02
CA ASN A 123 -11.74 -6.75 13.80
C ASN A 123 -11.66 -7.69 15.02
N TYR A 124 -10.79 -7.38 16.00
CA TYR A 124 -10.65 -8.13 17.26
C TYR A 124 -11.32 -7.43 18.45
N VAL A 125 -11.96 -6.27 18.22
CA VAL A 125 -12.81 -5.54 19.17
C VAL A 125 -14.25 -5.66 18.72
#